data_AF-A0A1I6CTN6-F1
#
_entry.id   AF-A0A1I6CTN6-F1
#
_cell.length_a   1.000
_cell.length_b   1.000
_cell.length_c   1.000
_cell.angle_alpha   90.00
_cell.angle_beta   90.00
_cell.angle_gamma   90.00
#
_symmetry.space_group_name_H-M   'P 1'
#
loop_
_entity.id
_entity.type
_entity.pdbx_description
1 polymer ?
#
loop_
_entity_poly.entity_id
_entity_poly.type
_entity_poly.pdbx_seq_one_letter_code
_entity_poly.pdbx_strand_id
1 'polypeptide(L)'
;MSSRLMDMNLPRFPLLKDEEMKELLEKAQAGDAQARERLVNCNLKLVFNLVKRFQNRGYELEDLFQIGCIGLMKAIDKFDMSYNVRFSTYAVPMVVGEIRRFLRDDNPIKVSRSIKETAYKVQQSRDMLVAKMGREPTVNEIVAELGIPREEVITALEASQSPASIYETLHQDDGDPIYLLDQLSEEDEAEVPWLDNIAVKEVLKKLPDRDRLILLWRFFGDKTQGEIADRLGLSQVQVSRLERQALQKLKDMMESAR
;
A
#
# COMPACT_ATOMS: atom_id res chain seq x y z
N MET A 1 -0.10 -30.24 1.86
CA MET A 1 0.63 -29.48 2.91
C MET A 1 -0.37 -28.77 3.84
N SER A 2 -1.09 -29.50 4.68
CA SER A 2 -2.35 -29.03 5.32
C SER A 2 -2.30 -28.91 6.86
N SER A 3 -1.15 -28.63 7.48
CA SER A 3 -1.04 -28.84 8.94
C SER A 3 -0.13 -27.87 9.71
N ARG A 4 -0.02 -26.60 9.29
CA ARG A 4 0.66 -25.57 10.13
C ARG A 4 -0.28 -24.52 10.74
N LEU A 5 -1.56 -24.48 10.35
CA LEU A 5 -2.53 -23.46 10.80
C LEU A 5 -3.50 -23.94 11.90
N MET A 6 -3.38 -25.17 12.42
CA MET A 6 -4.38 -25.70 13.37
C MET A 6 -4.13 -25.39 14.84
N ASP A 7 -2.89 -25.13 15.29
CA ASP A 7 -2.64 -24.86 16.70
C ASP A 7 -1.69 -23.67 16.84
N MET A 8 -2.24 -22.45 16.92
CA MET A 8 -1.65 -21.50 17.87
C MET A 8 -1.67 -22.27 19.19
N ASN A 9 -0.52 -22.76 19.67
CA ASN A 9 -0.38 -23.61 20.85
C ASN A 9 -0.80 -22.82 22.11
N LEU A 10 -2.07 -22.45 22.19
CA LEU A 10 -2.61 -21.58 23.21
C LEU A 10 -2.61 -22.35 24.51
N PRO A 11 -2.11 -21.75 25.60
CA PRO A 11 -2.12 -22.41 26.89
C PRO A 11 -3.56 -22.77 27.27
N ARG A 12 -3.74 -23.98 27.82
CA ARG A 12 -5.06 -24.44 28.24
C ARG A 12 -5.37 -23.91 29.63
N PHE A 13 -6.00 -22.74 29.67
CA PHE A 13 -6.58 -22.22 30.89
C PHE A 13 -7.98 -22.80 31.14
N PRO A 14 -8.39 -22.96 32.42
CA PRO A 14 -9.72 -23.41 32.76
C PRO A 14 -10.77 -22.36 32.39
N LEU A 15 -11.99 -22.83 32.10
CA LEU A 15 -13.15 -21.96 31.97
C LEU A 15 -13.54 -21.43 33.35
N LEU A 16 -13.64 -20.11 33.47
CA LEU A 16 -14.08 -19.47 34.71
C LEU A 16 -15.59 -19.65 34.87
N LYS A 17 -16.04 -19.88 36.11
CA LYS A 17 -17.46 -19.81 36.46
C LYS A 17 -17.92 -18.35 36.48
N ASP A 18 -19.22 -18.11 36.34
CA ASP A 18 -19.77 -16.75 36.30
C ASP A 18 -19.44 -15.94 37.57
N GLU A 19 -19.48 -16.56 38.75
CA GLU A 19 -19.10 -15.92 40.03
C GLU A 19 -17.61 -15.53 40.08
N GLU A 20 -16.72 -16.46 39.67
CA GLU A 20 -15.27 -16.23 39.64
C GLU A 20 -14.91 -15.16 38.59
N MET A 21 -15.60 -15.17 37.45
CA MET A 21 -15.43 -14.15 36.40
C MET A 21 -15.81 -12.76 36.92
N LYS A 22 -16.90 -12.65 37.69
CA LYS A 22 -17.33 -11.39 38.30
C LYS A 22 -16.28 -10.88 39.30
N GLU A 23 -15.82 -11.74 40.21
CA GLU A 23 -14.81 -11.36 41.20
C GLU A 23 -13.50 -10.89 40.55
N LEU A 24 -13.04 -11.61 39.53
CA LEU A 24 -11.82 -11.24 38.79
C LEU A 24 -12.01 -9.94 38.02
N LEU A 25 -13.18 -9.69 37.43
CA LEU A 25 -13.47 -8.45 36.72
C LEU A 25 -13.49 -7.24 37.68
N GLU A 26 -14.06 -7.38 38.89
CA GLU A 26 -14.03 -6.31 39.91
C GLU A 26 -12.59 -5.98 40.31
N LYS A 27 -11.77 -7.00 40.60
CA LYS A 27 -10.36 -6.83 40.95
C LYS A 27 -9.56 -6.21 39.80
N ALA A 28 -9.76 -6.68 38.58
CA ALA A 28 -9.06 -6.17 37.40
C ALA A 28 -9.39 -4.68 37.14
N GLN A 29 -10.66 -4.29 37.30
CA GLN A 29 -11.09 -2.90 37.18
C GLN A 29 -10.58 -2.01 38.33
N ALA A 30 -10.36 -2.58 39.51
CA ALA A 30 -9.69 -1.92 40.64
C ALA A 30 -8.16 -1.80 40.46
N GLY A 31 -7.60 -2.33 39.36
CA GLY A 31 -6.17 -2.21 39.03
C GLY A 31 -5.33 -3.43 39.38
N ASP A 32 -5.93 -4.56 39.76
CA ASP A 32 -5.20 -5.81 40.00
C ASP A 32 -4.71 -6.42 38.67
N ALA A 33 -3.39 -6.36 38.47
CA ALA A 33 -2.72 -6.88 37.28
C ALA A 33 -2.83 -8.41 37.16
N GLN A 34 -2.80 -9.16 38.27
CA GLN A 34 -2.90 -10.62 38.23
C GLN A 34 -4.32 -11.06 37.88
N ALA A 35 -5.33 -10.36 38.39
CA ALA A 35 -6.72 -10.61 38.03
C ALA A 35 -6.96 -10.33 36.53
N ARG A 36 -6.42 -9.22 36.01
CA ARG A 36 -6.47 -8.87 34.59
C ARG A 36 -5.80 -9.92 33.72
N GLU A 37 -4.60 -10.35 34.07
CA GLU A 37 -3.85 -11.38 33.35
C GLU A 37 -4.63 -12.70 33.31
N ARG A 38 -5.17 -13.13 34.46
CA ARG A 38 -5.98 -14.35 34.54
C ARG A 38 -7.23 -14.28 33.67
N LEU A 39 -7.94 -13.14 33.65
CA LEU A 39 -9.10 -12.95 32.78
C LEU A 39 -8.73 -13.04 31.30
N VAL A 40 -7.65 -12.38 30.87
CA VAL A 40 -7.19 -12.44 29.48
C VAL A 40 -6.86 -13.88 29.10
N ASN A 41 -6.04 -14.55 29.91
CA ASN A 41 -5.59 -15.92 29.70
C ASN A 41 -6.75 -16.91 29.60
N CYS A 42 -7.72 -16.86 30.53
CA CYS A 42 -8.90 -17.72 30.50
C CYS A 42 -9.81 -17.50 29.29
N ASN A 43 -9.76 -16.32 28.66
CA ASN A 43 -10.62 -15.96 27.53
C ASN A 43 -9.91 -15.99 26.16
N LEU A 44 -8.63 -16.39 26.07
CA LEU A 44 -7.90 -16.46 24.78
C LEU A 44 -8.59 -17.36 23.75
N LYS A 45 -9.17 -18.49 24.18
CA LYS A 45 -9.91 -19.39 23.27
C LYS A 45 -11.15 -18.74 22.66
N LEU A 46 -11.80 -17.83 23.38
CA LEU A 46 -12.92 -17.06 22.84
C LEU A 46 -12.43 -16.21 21.67
N VAL A 47 -11.34 -15.46 21.87
CA VAL A 47 -10.73 -14.61 20.83
C VAL A 47 -10.32 -15.44 19.61
N PHE A 48 -9.61 -16.55 19.82
CA PHE A 48 -9.20 -17.45 18.74
C PHE A 48 -10.38 -17.96 17.89
N ASN A 49 -11.47 -18.35 18.54
CA ASN A 49 -12.68 -18.80 17.83
C ASN A 49 -13.37 -17.66 17.04
N LEU A 50 -13.28 -16.42 17.51
CA LEU A 50 -13.81 -15.26 16.78
C LEU A 50 -12.95 -14.91 15.57
N VAL A 51 -11.62 -14.98 15.71
CA VAL A 51 -10.65 -14.65 14.67
C VAL A 51 -10.75 -15.58 13.47
N LYS A 52 -11.07 -16.86 13.68
CA LYS A 52 -11.30 -17.83 12.58
C LYS A 52 -12.30 -17.35 11.52
N ARG A 53 -13.27 -16.49 11.90
CA ARG A 53 -14.25 -15.91 10.97
C ARG A 53 -13.66 -14.88 10.00
N PHE A 54 -12.44 -14.42 10.27
CA PHE A 54 -11.71 -13.42 9.49
C PHE A 54 -10.53 -14.01 8.72
N GLN A 55 -10.43 -15.34 8.63
CA GLN A 55 -9.46 -16.00 7.77
C GLN A 55 -9.61 -15.55 6.30
N ASN A 56 -8.50 -15.59 5.55
CA ASN A 56 -8.44 -15.23 4.12
C ASN A 56 -8.79 -13.76 3.82
N ARG A 57 -8.55 -12.85 4.77
CA ARG A 57 -8.72 -11.39 4.58
C ARG A 57 -7.40 -10.66 4.29
N GLY A 58 -6.35 -11.39 3.91
CA GLY A 58 -5.03 -10.82 3.60
C GLY A 58 -4.07 -10.67 4.79
N TYR A 59 -4.44 -11.19 5.97
CA TYR A 59 -3.64 -11.10 7.19
C TYR A 59 -3.36 -12.48 7.79
N GLU A 60 -2.23 -12.60 8.48
CA GLU A 60 -1.93 -13.77 9.28
C GLU A 60 -2.89 -13.88 10.46
N LEU A 61 -3.24 -15.12 10.82
CA LEU A 61 -4.21 -15.38 11.89
C LEU A 61 -3.69 -14.87 13.24
N GLU A 62 -2.37 -14.95 13.45
CA GLU A 62 -1.70 -14.50 14.67
C GLU A 62 -1.85 -12.99 14.88
N ASP A 63 -1.73 -12.18 13.81
CA ASP A 63 -1.93 -10.74 13.87
C ASP A 63 -3.37 -10.39 14.26
N LEU A 64 -4.33 -11.01 13.59
CA LEU A 64 -5.75 -10.82 13.89
C LEU A 64 -6.09 -11.27 15.32
N PHE A 65 -5.41 -12.30 15.82
CA PHE A 65 -5.54 -12.75 17.19
C PHE A 65 -5.01 -11.71 18.19
N GLN A 66 -3.86 -11.11 17.94
CA GLN A 66 -3.33 -10.04 18.79
C GLN A 66 -4.27 -8.83 18.82
N ILE A 67 -4.80 -8.41 17.66
CA ILE A 67 -5.82 -7.36 17.58
C ILE A 67 -7.08 -7.74 18.37
N GLY A 68 -7.52 -8.99 18.26
CA GLY A 68 -8.64 -9.51 19.03
C GLY A 68 -8.40 -9.47 20.55
N CYS A 69 -7.17 -9.76 21.00
CA CYS A 69 -6.78 -9.65 22.40
C CYS A 69 -6.83 -8.20 22.91
N ILE A 70 -6.48 -7.22 22.06
CA ILE A 70 -6.67 -5.79 22.40
C ILE A 70 -8.17 -5.48 22.60
N GLY A 71 -9.03 -6.02 21.74
CA GLY A 71 -10.49 -5.90 21.90
C GLY A 71 -11.00 -6.52 23.20
N LEU A 72 -10.47 -7.68 23.58
CA LEU A 72 -10.79 -8.35 24.84
C LEU A 72 -10.36 -7.53 26.06
N MET A 73 -9.14 -6.97 26.05
CA MET A 73 -8.67 -6.09 27.13
C MET A 73 -9.57 -4.87 27.29
N LYS A 74 -9.97 -4.22 26.19
CA LYS A 74 -10.94 -3.12 26.23
C LYS A 74 -12.31 -3.54 26.77
N ALA A 75 -12.74 -4.77 26.48
CA ALA A 75 -13.97 -5.31 27.02
C ALA A 75 -13.89 -5.50 28.54
N ILE A 76 -12.77 -6.04 29.05
CA ILE A 76 -12.51 -6.16 30.50
C ILE A 76 -12.56 -4.79 31.19
N ASP A 77 -11.87 -3.80 30.60
CA ASP A 77 -11.76 -2.45 31.18
C ASP A 77 -13.10 -1.70 31.24
N LYS A 78 -14.04 -2.01 30.33
CA LYS A 78 -15.29 -1.25 30.16
C LYS A 78 -16.57 -2.04 30.46
N PHE A 79 -16.46 -3.30 30.88
CA PHE A 79 -17.63 -4.11 31.17
C PHE A 79 -18.35 -3.59 32.41
N ASP A 80 -19.64 -3.28 32.29
CA ASP A 80 -20.46 -2.85 33.41
C ASP A 80 -21.20 -4.04 34.03
N MET A 81 -20.87 -4.30 35.30
CA MET A 81 -21.38 -5.40 36.11
C MET A 81 -22.84 -5.23 36.55
N SER A 82 -23.39 -4.02 36.44
CA SER A 82 -24.77 -3.74 36.80
C SER A 82 -25.75 -4.40 35.82
N TYR A 83 -25.30 -4.67 34.58
CA TYR A 83 -26.06 -5.44 33.61
C TYR A 83 -25.99 -6.93 33.95
N ASN A 84 -27.16 -7.55 34.17
CA ASN A 84 -27.28 -8.97 34.48
C ASN A 84 -27.09 -9.86 33.22
N VAL A 85 -25.95 -9.71 32.54
CA VAL A 85 -25.58 -10.44 31.33
C VAL A 85 -24.19 -11.06 31.48
N ARG A 86 -23.95 -12.16 30.76
CA ARG A 86 -22.62 -12.78 30.73
C ARG A 86 -21.60 -11.83 30.08
N PHE A 87 -20.38 -11.83 30.59
CA PHE A 87 -19.26 -11.05 30.02
C PHE A 87 -19.06 -11.32 28.53
N SER A 88 -19.19 -12.58 28.09
CA SER A 88 -19.07 -12.96 26.67
C SER A 88 -20.07 -12.23 25.76
N THR A 89 -21.26 -11.88 26.26
CA THR A 89 -22.26 -11.10 25.52
C THR A 89 -21.72 -9.72 25.13
N TYR A 90 -20.91 -9.10 25.98
CA TYR A 90 -20.28 -7.81 25.71
C TYR A 90 -18.91 -7.95 25.02
N ALA A 91 -18.11 -8.93 25.40
CA ALA A 91 -16.77 -9.13 24.86
C ALA A 91 -16.77 -9.50 23.38
N VAL A 92 -17.71 -10.34 22.93
CA VAL A 92 -17.80 -10.78 21.52
C VAL A 92 -17.94 -9.60 20.55
N PRO A 93 -18.94 -8.69 20.67
CA PRO A 93 -19.05 -7.55 19.76
C PRO A 93 -17.86 -6.58 19.86
N MET A 94 -17.25 -6.43 21.04
CA MET A 94 -16.06 -5.61 21.22
C MET A 94 -14.84 -6.17 20.47
N VAL A 95 -14.55 -7.46 20.61
CA VAL A 95 -13.45 -8.14 19.92
C VAL A 95 -13.67 -8.10 18.40
N VAL A 96 -14.87 -8.45 17.94
CA VAL A 96 -15.24 -8.41 16.52
C VAL A 96 -15.14 -6.99 15.95
N GLY A 97 -15.57 -5.98 16.71
CA GLY A 97 -15.50 -4.58 16.32
C GLY A 97 -14.05 -4.10 16.19
N GLU A 98 -13.17 -4.50 17.10
CA GLU A 98 -11.74 -4.15 17.07
C GLU A 98 -11.05 -4.74 15.83
N ILE A 99 -11.30 -6.02 15.53
CA ILE A 99 -10.76 -6.69 14.32
C ILE A 99 -11.27 -6.01 13.06
N ARG A 100 -12.58 -5.73 12.97
CA ARG A 100 -13.16 -5.01 11.83
C ARG A 100 -12.58 -3.61 11.66
N ARG A 101 -12.33 -2.90 12.76
CA ARG A 101 -11.71 -1.57 12.73
C ARG A 101 -10.30 -1.66 12.15
N PHE A 102 -9.49 -2.61 12.62
CA PHE A 102 -8.14 -2.85 12.09
C PHE A 102 -8.15 -3.14 10.59
N LEU A 103 -8.96 -4.10 10.14
CA LEU A 103 -9.06 -4.48 8.72
C LEU A 103 -9.51 -3.33 7.80
N ARG A 104 -10.26 -2.36 8.32
CA ARG A 104 -10.68 -1.18 7.56
C ARG A 104 -9.60 -0.10 7.51
N ASP A 105 -8.83 0.01 8.59
CA ASP A 105 -7.88 1.10 8.76
C ASP A 105 -6.52 0.77 8.09
N ASP A 106 -6.15 -0.52 8.05
CA ASP A 106 -4.93 -1.04 7.43
C ASP A 106 -5.17 -1.39 5.95
N ASN A 107 -4.91 -0.43 5.06
CA ASN A 107 -4.99 -0.61 3.61
C ASN A 107 -3.58 -0.38 3.03
N PRO A 108 -3.12 -1.15 2.02
CA PRO A 108 -1.78 -0.99 1.44
C PRO A 108 -1.49 0.43 0.96
N ILE A 109 -2.54 1.12 0.49
CA ILE A 109 -2.49 2.52 0.07
C ILE A 109 -3.09 3.41 1.17
N LYS A 110 -2.26 4.29 1.72
CA LYS A 110 -2.70 5.29 2.69
C LYS A 110 -3.37 6.46 1.98
N VAL A 111 -4.69 6.52 2.06
CA VAL A 111 -5.51 7.64 1.60
C VAL A 111 -5.86 8.59 2.73
N SER A 112 -6.13 9.86 2.42
CA SER A 112 -6.49 10.87 3.41
C SER A 112 -7.79 10.52 4.13
N ARG A 113 -7.96 10.99 5.39
CA ARG A 113 -9.18 10.74 6.17
C ARG A 113 -10.43 11.25 5.44
N SER A 114 -10.36 12.43 4.81
CA SER A 114 -11.48 13.01 4.06
C SER A 114 -11.96 12.08 2.96
N ILE A 115 -11.04 11.49 2.19
CA ILE A 115 -11.38 10.56 1.11
C ILE A 115 -12.00 9.27 1.68
N LYS A 116 -11.49 8.74 2.81
CA LYS A 116 -12.08 7.56 3.48
C LYS A 116 -13.52 7.82 3.96
N GLU A 117 -13.78 9.00 4.50
CA GLU A 117 -15.13 9.37 4.95
C GLU A 117 -16.10 9.50 3.76
N THR A 118 -15.67 10.12 2.66
CA THR A 118 -16.46 10.19 1.43
C THR A 118 -16.71 8.80 0.84
N ALA A 119 -15.68 7.95 0.76
CA ALA A 119 -15.79 6.56 0.32
C ALA A 119 -16.82 5.76 1.12
N TYR A 120 -16.84 5.92 2.45
CA TYR A 120 -17.82 5.26 3.30
C TYR A 120 -19.26 5.71 3.00
N LYS A 121 -19.48 7.02 2.80
CA LYS A 121 -20.80 7.56 2.41
C LYS A 121 -21.24 7.07 1.03
N VAL A 122 -20.31 7.04 0.08
CA VAL A 122 -20.52 6.50 -1.27
C VAL A 122 -20.93 5.03 -1.23
N GLN A 123 -20.25 4.22 -0.42
CA GLN A 123 -20.58 2.81 -0.24
C GLN A 123 -21.98 2.62 0.38
N GLN A 124 -22.32 3.38 1.41
CA GLN A 124 -23.63 3.30 2.06
C GLN A 124 -24.78 3.71 1.12
N SER A 125 -24.58 4.77 0.33
CA SER A 125 -25.54 5.20 -0.69
C SER A 125 -25.70 4.15 -1.78
N ARG A 126 -24.60 3.55 -2.25
CA ARG A 126 -24.62 2.45 -3.22
C ARG A 126 -25.46 1.28 -2.72
N ASP A 127 -25.21 0.80 -1.50
CA ASP A 127 -25.92 -0.34 -0.91
C ASP A 127 -27.43 -0.04 -0.74
N MET A 128 -27.78 1.20 -0.37
CA MET A 128 -29.18 1.64 -0.29
C MET A 128 -29.87 1.67 -1.66
N LEU A 129 -29.19 2.21 -2.68
CA LEU A 129 -29.72 2.28 -4.04
C LEU A 129 -29.88 0.90 -4.66
N VAL A 130 -28.94 -0.03 -4.41
CA VAL A 130 -29.07 -1.44 -4.82
C VAL A 130 -30.32 -2.06 -4.21
N ALA A 131 -30.54 -1.88 -2.90
CA ALA A 131 -31.72 -2.41 -2.22
C ALA A 131 -33.04 -1.81 -2.75
N LYS A 132 -33.03 -0.54 -3.19
CA LYS A 132 -34.22 0.16 -3.71
C LYS A 132 -34.51 -0.16 -5.19
N MET A 133 -33.48 -0.28 -6.02
CA MET A 133 -33.59 -0.40 -7.48
C MET A 133 -33.50 -1.85 -7.97
N GLY A 134 -32.95 -2.77 -7.17
CA GLY A 134 -32.72 -4.15 -7.57
C GLY A 134 -31.62 -4.33 -8.62
N ARG A 135 -30.80 -3.30 -8.86
CA ARG A 135 -29.65 -3.30 -9.79
C ARG A 135 -28.52 -2.42 -9.26
N GLU A 136 -27.34 -2.52 -9.88
CA GLU A 136 -26.26 -1.57 -9.58
C GLU A 136 -26.62 -0.14 -10.00
N PRO A 137 -26.41 0.86 -9.12
CA PRO A 137 -26.60 2.26 -9.46
C PRO A 137 -25.42 2.81 -10.28
N THR A 138 -25.72 3.76 -11.14
CA THR A 138 -24.72 4.54 -11.89
C THR A 138 -24.08 5.60 -11.00
N VAL A 139 -22.90 6.09 -11.39
CA VAL A 139 -22.19 7.17 -10.68
C VAL A 139 -23.08 8.43 -10.54
N ASN A 140 -23.86 8.77 -11.56
CA ASN A 140 -24.75 9.93 -11.53
C ASN A 140 -25.91 9.75 -10.53
N GLU A 141 -26.42 8.53 -10.35
CA GLU A 141 -27.46 8.24 -9.35
C GLU A 141 -26.91 8.38 -7.93
N ILE A 142 -25.67 7.95 -7.69
CA ILE A 142 -24.97 8.14 -6.41
C ILE A 142 -24.71 9.63 -6.13
N VAL A 143 -24.28 10.38 -7.14
CA VAL A 143 -24.11 11.84 -7.05
C VAL A 143 -25.42 12.54 -6.68
N ALA A 144 -26.53 12.15 -7.32
CA ALA A 144 -27.83 12.73 -7.04
C ALA A 144 -28.32 12.43 -5.61
N GLU A 145 -28.02 11.25 -5.08
CA GLU A 145 -28.38 10.86 -3.72
C GLU A 145 -27.53 11.58 -2.66
N LEU A 146 -26.22 11.73 -2.89
CA LEU A 146 -25.30 12.31 -1.90
C LEU A 146 -25.14 13.83 -1.98
N GLY A 147 -25.46 14.44 -3.13
CA GLY A 147 -25.31 15.87 -3.35
C GLY A 147 -23.86 16.36 -3.38
N ILE A 148 -22.90 15.48 -3.67
CA ILE A 148 -21.47 15.79 -3.77
C ILE A 148 -20.98 15.77 -5.23
N PRO A 149 -19.88 16.46 -5.57
CA PRO A 149 -19.36 16.49 -6.94
C PRO A 149 -19.06 15.09 -7.49
N ARG A 150 -19.27 14.91 -8.80
CA ARG A 150 -18.98 13.64 -9.49
C ARG A 150 -17.53 13.21 -9.33
N GLU A 151 -16.59 14.15 -9.41
CA GLU A 151 -15.16 13.88 -9.22
C GLU A 151 -14.88 13.28 -7.84
N GLU A 152 -15.47 13.82 -6.78
CA GLU A 152 -15.31 13.29 -5.43
C GLU A 152 -15.87 11.88 -5.29
N VAL A 153 -17.01 11.57 -5.93
CA VAL A 153 -17.55 10.21 -5.96
C VAL A 153 -16.60 9.25 -6.67
N ILE A 154 -16.06 9.65 -7.83
CA ILE A 154 -15.12 8.82 -8.60
C ILE A 154 -13.84 8.56 -7.78
N THR A 155 -13.22 9.61 -7.26
CA THR A 155 -12.02 9.49 -6.43
C THR A 155 -12.26 8.61 -5.21
N ALA A 156 -13.44 8.72 -4.58
CA ALA A 156 -13.81 7.89 -3.44
C ALA A 156 -14.00 6.41 -3.82
N LEU A 157 -14.59 6.12 -4.99
CA LEU A 157 -14.72 4.76 -5.52
C LEU A 157 -13.35 4.16 -5.85
N GLU A 158 -12.47 4.90 -6.51
CA GLU A 158 -11.11 4.48 -6.85
C GLU A 158 -10.27 4.24 -5.59
N ALA A 159 -10.33 5.15 -4.62
CA ALA A 159 -9.63 5.01 -3.34
C ALA A 159 -10.09 3.80 -2.50
N SER A 160 -11.28 3.27 -2.79
CA SER A 160 -11.82 2.08 -2.14
C SER A 160 -11.36 0.78 -2.80
N GLN A 161 -10.75 0.83 -3.98
CA GLN A 161 -10.24 -0.37 -4.64
C GLN A 161 -8.95 -0.86 -3.98
N SER A 162 -8.88 -2.17 -3.75
CA SER A 162 -7.65 -2.82 -3.31
C SER A 162 -6.75 -3.08 -4.52
N PRO A 163 -5.44 -2.81 -4.42
CA PRO A 163 -4.50 -3.13 -5.50
C PRO A 163 -4.46 -4.66 -5.73
N ALA A 164 -4.38 -5.05 -7.00
CA ALA A 164 -4.13 -6.43 -7.40
C ALA A 164 -2.65 -6.80 -7.19
N SER A 165 -2.37 -8.10 -7.01
CA SER A 165 -0.99 -8.58 -6.93
C SER A 165 -0.42 -8.73 -8.33
N ILE A 166 0.79 -8.22 -8.58
CA ILE A 166 1.51 -8.49 -9.83
C ILE A 166 1.82 -9.98 -10.02
N TYR A 167 1.85 -10.75 -8.93
CA TYR A 167 2.02 -12.20 -8.95
C TYR A 167 0.68 -12.96 -8.96
N GLU A 168 -0.43 -12.26 -9.23
CA GLU A 168 -1.70 -12.93 -9.47
C GLU A 168 -1.61 -13.77 -10.74
N THR A 169 -1.93 -15.07 -10.64
CA THR A 169 -1.90 -15.99 -11.77
C THR A 169 -3.15 -15.82 -12.61
N LEU A 170 -2.97 -15.42 -13.86
CA LEU A 170 -4.07 -15.19 -14.81
C LEU A 170 -4.49 -16.47 -15.51
N HIS A 171 -3.53 -17.36 -15.81
CA HIS A 171 -3.76 -18.64 -16.46
C HIS A 171 -2.76 -19.69 -15.96
N GLN A 172 -3.23 -20.92 -15.76
CA GLN A 172 -2.42 -22.05 -15.33
C GLN A 172 -2.84 -23.31 -16.09
N ASP A 173 -2.08 -23.69 -17.12
CA ASP A 173 -2.11 -25.02 -17.74
C ASP A 173 -0.89 -25.84 -17.25
N ASP A 174 -0.67 -27.06 -17.77
CA ASP A 174 0.45 -27.99 -17.46
C ASP A 174 1.89 -27.41 -17.65
N GLY A 175 2.04 -26.10 -17.87
CA GLY A 175 3.30 -25.36 -17.96
C GLY A 175 3.47 -24.33 -16.85
N ASP A 176 4.38 -23.37 -17.08
CA ASP A 176 4.63 -22.29 -16.12
C ASP A 176 3.41 -21.35 -16.01
N PRO A 177 3.01 -20.95 -14.78
CA PRO A 177 1.89 -20.05 -14.56
C PRO A 177 2.19 -18.66 -15.16
N ILE A 178 1.21 -18.10 -15.88
CA ILE A 178 1.29 -16.74 -16.41
C ILE A 178 0.80 -15.79 -15.32
N TYR A 179 1.66 -14.87 -14.90
CA TYR A 179 1.34 -13.85 -13.91
C TYR A 179 0.87 -12.55 -14.55
N LEU A 180 0.16 -11.72 -13.78
CA LEU A 180 -0.18 -10.36 -14.19
C LEU A 180 1.08 -9.56 -14.58
N LEU A 181 2.20 -9.80 -13.88
CA LEU A 181 3.51 -9.20 -14.17
C LEU A 181 3.95 -9.44 -15.62
N ASP A 182 3.69 -10.63 -16.18
CA ASP A 182 4.13 -10.99 -17.54
C ASP A 182 3.35 -10.22 -18.63
N GLN A 183 2.21 -9.63 -18.28
CA GLN A 183 1.39 -8.81 -19.17
C GLN A 183 1.64 -7.31 -19.03
N LEU A 184 2.37 -6.89 -17.99
CA LEU A 184 2.74 -5.49 -17.82
C LEU A 184 3.83 -5.17 -18.86
N SER A 185 3.50 -4.34 -19.84
CA SER A 185 4.48 -3.85 -20.80
C SER A 185 5.54 -3.02 -20.08
N GLU A 186 6.81 -3.34 -20.28
CA GLU A 186 7.92 -2.45 -19.94
C GLU A 186 7.85 -1.22 -20.86
N GLU A 187 7.13 -0.19 -20.45
CA GLU A 187 7.08 1.08 -21.21
C GLU A 187 8.40 1.88 -21.14
N ASP A 188 9.41 1.39 -20.41
CA ASP A 188 10.61 2.16 -20.03
C ASP A 188 11.96 1.59 -20.50
N GLU A 189 11.98 0.77 -21.54
CA GLU A 189 13.14 0.74 -22.43
C GLU A 189 12.69 1.16 -23.83
N ALA A 190 12.45 2.47 -23.99
CA ALA A 190 12.79 3.09 -25.26
C ALA A 190 14.28 2.78 -25.49
N GLU A 191 14.57 1.68 -26.18
CA GLU A 191 15.87 1.38 -26.76
C GLU A 191 16.37 2.69 -27.36
N VAL A 192 17.27 3.40 -26.67
CA VAL A 192 18.01 4.49 -27.30
C VAL A 192 18.72 3.80 -28.45
N PRO A 193 18.32 4.02 -29.73
CA PRO A 193 18.66 3.08 -30.79
C PRO A 193 20.17 2.94 -30.81
N TRP A 194 20.68 1.72 -30.69
CA TRP A 194 22.11 1.45 -30.68
C TRP A 194 22.83 2.11 -31.88
N LEU A 195 22.08 2.30 -32.97
CA LEU A 195 22.44 3.06 -34.17
C LEU A 195 22.75 4.55 -33.91
N ASP A 196 21.99 5.25 -33.07
CA ASP A 196 22.22 6.66 -32.74
C ASP A 196 23.54 6.83 -31.97
N ASN A 197 23.86 5.89 -31.08
CA ASN A 197 25.14 5.87 -30.36
C ASN A 197 26.34 5.64 -31.30
N ILE A 198 26.19 4.82 -32.34
CA ILE A 198 27.24 4.61 -33.35
C ILE A 198 27.42 5.86 -34.21
N ALA A 199 26.31 6.44 -34.70
CA ALA A 199 26.33 7.64 -35.52
C ALA A 199 27.01 8.80 -34.78
N VAL A 200 26.66 9.03 -33.51
CA VAL A 200 27.29 10.06 -32.67
C VAL A 200 28.80 9.79 -32.49
N LYS A 201 29.20 8.53 -32.24
CA LYS A 201 30.63 8.18 -32.12
C LYS A 201 31.42 8.44 -33.42
N GLU A 202 30.83 8.20 -34.59
CA GLU A 202 31.48 8.47 -35.87
C GLU A 202 31.59 9.97 -36.16
N VAL A 203 30.53 10.74 -35.91
CA VAL A 203 30.52 12.20 -36.10
C VAL A 203 31.48 12.88 -35.12
N LEU A 204 31.53 12.43 -33.86
CA LEU A 204 32.50 12.94 -32.87
C LEU A 204 33.94 12.77 -33.34
N LYS A 205 34.28 11.71 -34.08
CA LYS A 205 35.63 11.51 -34.65
C LYS A 205 35.97 12.50 -35.76
N LYS A 206 34.97 13.04 -36.47
CA LYS A 206 35.14 14.00 -37.58
C LYS A 206 35.25 15.44 -37.10
N LEU A 207 34.89 15.73 -35.84
CA LEU A 207 35.07 17.04 -35.25
C LEU A 207 36.55 17.39 -35.09
N PRO A 208 36.91 18.68 -35.18
CA PRO A 208 38.25 19.15 -34.82
C PRO A 208 38.61 18.71 -33.39
N ASP A 209 39.88 18.36 -33.17
CA ASP A 209 40.34 17.81 -31.89
C ASP A 209 39.96 18.67 -30.68
N ARG A 210 40.04 19.99 -30.84
CA ARG A 210 39.69 20.95 -29.79
C ARG A 210 38.20 20.92 -29.45
N ASP A 211 37.34 20.87 -30.46
CA ASP A 211 35.88 20.84 -30.30
C ASP A 211 35.46 19.50 -29.66
N ARG A 212 36.06 18.40 -30.13
CA ARG A 212 35.87 17.06 -29.58
C ARG A 212 36.27 16.97 -28.10
N LEU A 213 37.43 17.54 -27.73
CA LEU A 213 37.91 17.53 -26.34
C LEU A 213 36.98 18.32 -25.40
N ILE A 214 36.47 19.47 -25.85
CA ILE A 214 35.51 20.27 -25.06
C ILE A 214 34.25 19.46 -24.81
N LEU A 215 33.69 18.80 -25.83
CA LEU A 215 32.49 17.96 -25.66
C LEU A 215 32.76 16.73 -24.78
N LEU A 216 33.90 16.05 -24.95
CA LEU A 216 34.26 14.90 -24.13
C LEU A 216 34.40 15.28 -22.66
N TRP A 217 35.11 16.36 -22.35
CA TRP A 217 35.22 16.81 -20.95
C TRP A 217 33.90 17.31 -20.38
N ARG A 218 33.05 17.92 -21.21
CA ARG A 218 31.76 18.46 -20.74
C ARG A 218 30.72 17.38 -20.46
N PHE A 219 30.58 16.41 -21.36
CA PHE A 219 29.49 15.42 -21.34
C PHE A 219 29.91 14.02 -20.88
N PHE A 220 31.21 13.69 -20.92
CA PHE A 220 31.72 12.38 -20.48
C PHE A 220 32.75 12.48 -19.34
N GLY A 221 33.27 13.68 -19.06
CA GLY A 221 34.29 13.92 -18.03
C GLY A 221 33.81 14.79 -16.86
N ASP A 222 32.51 15.09 -16.81
CA ASP A 222 31.82 15.89 -15.78
C ASP A 222 32.50 17.21 -15.41
N LYS A 223 33.08 17.90 -16.40
CA LYS A 223 33.76 19.19 -16.16
C LYS A 223 32.85 20.37 -16.42
N THR A 224 32.95 21.37 -15.56
CA THR A 224 32.36 22.68 -15.79
C THR A 224 33.10 23.43 -16.90
N GLN A 225 32.43 24.39 -17.54
CA GLN A 225 33.07 25.26 -18.55
C GLN A 225 34.25 26.04 -17.97
N GLY A 226 34.23 26.36 -16.68
CA GLY A 226 35.34 27.01 -15.97
C GLY A 226 36.57 26.09 -15.89
N GLU A 227 36.39 24.85 -15.44
CA GLU A 227 37.49 23.88 -15.37
C GLU A 227 38.07 23.52 -16.74
N ILE A 228 37.24 23.52 -17.79
CA ILE A 228 37.68 23.34 -19.17
C ILE A 228 38.47 24.56 -19.65
N ALA A 229 38.02 25.77 -19.29
CA ALA A 229 38.70 27.03 -19.59
C ALA A 229 40.11 27.08 -18.99
N ASP A 230 40.24 26.71 -17.71
CA ASP A 230 41.51 26.67 -17.00
C ASP A 230 42.50 25.70 -17.67
N ARG A 231 42.00 24.53 -18.12
CA ARG A 231 42.82 23.52 -18.82
C ARG A 231 43.26 23.93 -20.21
N LEU A 232 42.47 24.76 -20.90
CA LEU A 232 42.74 25.21 -22.28
C LEU A 232 43.40 26.59 -22.33
N GLY A 233 43.64 27.24 -21.19
CA GLY A 233 44.15 28.61 -21.12
C GLY A 233 43.20 29.63 -21.76
N LEU A 234 41.88 29.40 -21.64
CA LEU A 234 40.83 30.23 -22.20
C LEU A 234 39.95 30.84 -21.09
N SER A 235 39.15 31.84 -21.44
CA SER A 235 38.05 32.28 -20.57
C SER A 235 36.84 31.32 -20.68
N GLN A 236 36.06 31.24 -19.61
CA GLN A 236 34.80 30.48 -19.58
C GLN A 236 33.86 30.89 -20.73
N VAL A 237 33.78 32.19 -21.04
CA VAL A 237 32.93 32.70 -22.14
C VAL A 237 33.40 32.19 -23.50
N GLN A 238 34.72 32.07 -23.72
CA GLN A 238 35.27 31.48 -24.94
C GLN A 238 34.95 29.99 -25.05
N VAL A 239 35.07 29.23 -23.94
CA VAL A 239 34.67 27.81 -23.92
C VAL A 239 33.19 27.64 -24.20
N SER A 240 32.33 28.48 -23.61
CA SER A 240 30.88 28.46 -23.86
C SER A 240 30.54 28.68 -25.35
N ARG A 241 31.24 29.61 -26.02
CA ARG A 241 31.07 29.83 -27.47
C ARG A 241 31.55 28.64 -28.29
N LEU A 242 32.71 28.08 -27.95
CA LEU A 242 33.27 26.92 -28.65
C LEU A 242 32.39 25.67 -28.47
N GLU A 243 31.86 25.44 -27.28
CA GLU A 243 30.92 24.33 -27.00
C GLU A 243 29.67 24.45 -27.85
N ARG A 244 29.05 25.64 -27.92
CA ARG A 244 27.87 25.86 -28.78
C ARG A 244 28.19 25.65 -30.26
N GLN A 245 29.34 26.11 -30.73
CA GLN A 245 29.77 25.89 -32.11
C GLN A 245 30.04 24.41 -32.40
N ALA A 246 30.65 23.69 -31.46
CA ALA A 246 30.89 22.25 -31.58
C ALA A 246 29.58 21.46 -31.63
N LEU A 247 28.60 21.80 -30.78
CA LEU A 247 27.26 21.20 -30.80
C LEU A 247 26.51 21.49 -32.10
N GLN A 248 26.61 22.71 -32.63
CA GLN A 248 25.98 23.05 -33.91
C GLN A 248 26.60 22.26 -35.07
N LYS A 249 27.94 22.16 -35.14
CA LYS A 249 28.63 21.33 -36.15
C LYS A 249 28.22 19.86 -36.04
N LEU A 250 28.10 19.34 -34.82
CA LEU A 250 27.66 17.96 -34.59
C LEU A 250 26.24 17.75 -35.11
N LYS A 251 25.33 18.69 -34.86
CA LYS A 251 23.96 18.66 -35.38
C LYS A 251 23.93 18.69 -36.90
N ASP A 252 24.63 19.63 -37.54
CA ASP A 252 24.67 19.77 -39.01
C ASP A 252 25.24 18.51 -39.68
N MET A 253 26.25 17.88 -39.07
CA MET A 253 26.84 16.62 -39.55
C MET A 253 25.91 15.42 -39.37
N MET A 254 25.11 15.38 -38.29
CA MET A 254 24.11 14.33 -38.09
C MET A 254 22.93 14.47 -39.05
N GLU A 255 22.49 15.69 -39.34
CA GLU A 255 21.44 15.97 -40.33
C GLU A 255 21.90 15.64 -41.76
N SER A 256 23.19 15.81 -42.06
CA SER A 256 23.79 15.44 -43.35
C SER A 256 24.11 13.95 -43.50
N ALA A 257 24.07 13.18 -42.40
CA ALA A 257 24.34 11.74 -42.36
C ALA A 257 23.06 10.88 -42.36
N ARG A 258 21.89 11.52 -42.32
CA ARG A 258 20.58 10.91 -42.60
C ARG A 258 20.25 10.99 -44.08
#